data_AF-A0A2A2GMQ5-F1
#
_entry.id   AF-A0A2A2GMQ5-F1
#
_cell.length_a   1.000
_cell.length_b   1.000
_cell.length_c   1.000
_cell.angle_alpha   90.00
_cell.angle_beta   90.00
_cell.angle_gamma   90.00
#
_symmetry.space_group_name_H-M   'P 1'
#
loop_
_entity.id
_entity.type
_entity.pdbx_description
1 polymer ?
#
loop_
_entity_poly.entity_id
_entity_poly.type
_entity_poly.pdbx_seq_one_letter_code
_entity_poly.pdbx_strand_id
1 'polypeptide(L)'
;MTCPRRWNPRGDCDPVRRHHRRRHLRSLPRGHQVPSCRRHRALGRRADRPALADGAARRDQAARRPERAAPPARHGADPAYRAGFARRGGGDRLGDGADLPARNLCTLVHRQAGLRRAAGGGSRPLRAQDGQAVRRRPHRGRAGRQRRSPPPSASPRTGCPAERLIGVGALAGLYYWLPHLTGRLSIHRLSIPAFWLIFLGFNGTFLLMHLTGLLGMPRRVHGYGWDDGWAALNLASSVAGFIQAMGFGLVILDVILTRRHGPAFRRNPWGAQTLEWATATPPTNYNFAALPHIDRCGDTLDPGALGGRLAAGHGYLATPRGWQETMVVEAVSDRADHFAILPRRTYLPLVQGLVSWGAILCILFKLYPLAAGLALVLAALFILGAQGAGLGRDHGPLRVGGALFLPPHPEVRNSLPAWGMTFTLLANAAMVSALGFGVLYLRLTAPNWPPPPEAMALRGPGVALAALVSVGLIFAAAGVSRLTIRANDRDEAKGRWIGATALPLVGAAVLGFWLLASGHLPDPRAHALRATLNALAAYVGVHAALGLAFLASNAVRSAGGWTSARRGTDFLLTRMWLVYTAAAAAISLGLAALVV
;
A
#
# COMPACT_ATOMS: atom_id res chain seq x y z
N MET A 1 44.42 41.18 39.62
CA MET A 1 45.65 41.19 38.79
C MET A 1 45.22 40.92 37.35
N THR A 2 44.84 41.97 36.61
CA THR A 2 45.68 42.78 35.70
C THR A 2 45.83 42.22 34.27
N CYS A 3 44.86 42.57 33.42
CA CYS A 3 45.14 43.06 32.06
C CYS A 3 45.71 44.51 32.19
N PRO A 4 46.29 45.20 31.16
CA PRO A 4 46.43 44.85 29.74
C PRO A 4 47.82 45.15 29.12
N ARG A 5 47.97 45.04 27.79
CA ARG A 5 48.83 45.94 26.99
C ARG A 5 48.36 46.06 25.52
N ARG A 6 48.34 47.30 25.01
CA ARG A 6 48.27 47.66 23.57
C ARG A 6 49.70 47.76 23.02
N TRP A 7 49.91 47.73 21.69
CA TRP A 7 50.10 48.94 20.84
C TRP A 7 50.48 48.59 19.37
N ASN A 8 50.45 49.60 18.50
CA ASN A 8 50.79 49.59 17.06
C ASN A 8 51.38 50.99 16.74
N PRO A 9 52.49 51.13 15.97
CA PRO A 9 52.46 52.13 14.89
C PRO A 9 53.35 51.90 13.63
N ARG A 10 52.73 52.10 12.45
CA ARG A 10 53.10 53.02 11.31
C ARG A 10 54.33 52.83 10.39
N GLY A 11 54.04 53.16 9.10
CA GLY A 11 54.88 53.70 8.01
C GLY A 11 54.05 53.65 6.71
N ASP A 12 53.42 54.74 6.23
CA ASP A 12 53.92 55.82 5.33
C ASP A 12 54.17 55.31 3.86
N CYS A 13 53.74 55.94 2.75
CA CYS A 13 53.15 57.28 2.48
C CYS A 13 51.98 57.26 1.44
N ASP A 14 51.20 58.35 1.41
CA ASP A 14 50.25 58.80 0.34
C ASP A 14 50.99 59.87 -0.55
N PRO A 15 50.46 60.58 -1.61
CA PRO A 15 49.08 61.05 -1.82
C PRO A 15 48.57 61.17 -3.30
N VAL A 16 47.48 61.95 -3.50
CA VAL A 16 46.95 62.57 -4.76
C VAL A 16 45.95 61.66 -5.51
N ARG A 17 44.65 61.94 -5.77
CA ARG A 17 43.67 63.07 -5.63
C ARG A 17 42.24 62.42 -5.71
N ARG A 18 41.06 63.01 -5.40
CA ARG A 18 40.58 64.34 -4.93
C ARG A 18 39.15 64.23 -4.31
N HIS A 19 38.76 65.25 -3.55
CA HIS A 19 37.38 65.73 -3.23
C HIS A 19 36.25 64.80 -2.75
N HIS A 20 36.00 64.85 -1.43
CA HIS A 20 34.65 64.88 -0.85
C HIS A 20 33.85 66.15 -1.26
N ARG A 21 32.51 66.05 -1.23
CA ARG A 21 31.67 66.99 -0.45
C ARG A 21 30.32 66.38 -0.03
N ARG A 22 29.83 66.80 1.13
CA ARG A 22 28.57 66.40 1.80
C ARG A 22 27.81 67.68 2.19
N ARG A 23 26.47 67.59 2.29
CA ARG A 23 25.51 68.55 2.92
C ARG A 23 25.28 69.91 2.19
N HIS A 24 24.01 70.30 2.00
CA HIS A 24 23.25 71.12 2.98
C HIS A 24 21.73 71.18 2.68
N LEU A 25 20.95 71.76 3.60
CA LEU A 25 19.47 71.82 3.61
C LEU A 25 18.87 73.03 2.87
N ARG A 26 17.61 72.89 2.43
CA ARG A 26 16.47 73.86 2.22
C ARG A 26 15.51 73.22 1.18
N SER A 27 14.19 73.43 1.10
CA SER A 27 13.15 74.08 1.93
C SER A 27 11.75 73.64 1.42
N LEU A 28 10.68 73.71 2.24
CA LEU A 28 9.28 73.36 1.89
C LEU A 28 8.62 74.38 0.93
N PRO A 29 7.49 74.04 0.23
CA PRO A 29 6.15 74.22 0.81
C PRO A 29 5.07 73.14 0.49
N ARG A 30 4.08 73.03 1.41
CA ARG A 30 2.60 72.74 1.32
C ARG A 30 2.03 72.01 0.08
N GLY A 31 1.04 71.11 0.16
CA GLY A 31 0.20 70.56 1.24
C GLY A 31 -0.75 69.47 0.68
N HIS A 32 -1.23 68.48 1.44
CA HIS A 32 -2.55 68.48 2.12
C HIS A 32 -2.63 67.42 3.26
N GLN A 33 -3.66 67.54 4.11
CA GLN A 33 -3.93 66.77 5.35
C GLN A 33 -4.27 65.27 5.07
N VAL A 34 -3.92 64.23 5.87
CA VAL A 34 -4.08 63.95 7.34
C VAL A 34 -5.56 63.68 7.69
N PRO A 35 -5.96 62.67 8.53
CA PRO A 35 -5.22 61.86 9.55
C PRO A 35 -5.24 60.32 9.29
N SER A 36 -4.51 59.40 9.97
CA SER A 36 -4.12 59.18 11.39
C SER A 36 -5.30 58.74 12.31
N CYS A 37 -5.21 57.86 13.31
CA CYS A 37 -4.09 57.50 14.20
C CYS A 37 -4.29 56.16 14.99
N ARG A 38 -3.19 55.62 15.55
CA ARG A 38 -3.00 54.85 16.84
C ARG A 38 -3.87 53.59 17.14
N ARG A 39 -3.31 52.42 17.51
CA ARG A 39 -2.38 51.99 18.60
C ARG A 39 -3.01 51.90 20.02
N HIS A 40 -3.01 50.68 20.60
CA HIS A 40 -2.35 50.20 21.86
C HIS A 40 -3.01 48.85 22.27
N ARG A 41 -2.29 47.74 22.57
CA ARG A 41 -1.64 47.32 23.85
C ARG A 41 -2.53 47.53 25.10
N ALA A 42 -2.63 46.63 26.09
CA ALA A 42 -2.28 45.21 26.30
C ALA A 42 -2.75 44.77 27.73
N LEU A 43 -2.60 43.47 28.08
CA LEU A 43 -2.51 42.88 29.45
C LEU A 43 -3.79 42.56 30.27
N GLY A 44 -3.70 41.48 31.08
CA GLY A 44 -4.57 41.13 32.22
C GLY A 44 -5.55 39.96 31.94
N ARG A 45 -5.25 38.67 32.21
CA ARG A 45 -5.09 37.88 33.47
C ARG A 45 -6.40 37.47 34.18
N ARG A 46 -6.50 36.14 34.42
CA ARG A 46 -7.37 35.39 35.36
C ARG A 46 -8.88 35.47 35.08
N ALA A 47 -9.56 34.36 34.77
CA ALA A 47 -9.90 33.20 35.60
C ALA A 47 -11.03 33.51 36.59
N ASP A 48 -12.22 32.93 36.34
CA ASP A 48 -12.88 31.98 37.25
C ASP A 48 -14.14 31.37 36.60
N ARG A 49 -14.49 30.15 37.02
CA ARG A 49 -15.83 29.55 36.87
C ARG A 49 -16.58 29.77 38.19
N PRO A 50 -17.92 29.78 38.16
CA PRO A 50 -18.59 28.61 38.73
C PRO A 50 -19.76 28.11 37.87
N ALA A 51 -20.38 27.01 38.30
CA ALA A 51 -21.53 26.36 37.68
C ALA A 51 -22.78 26.47 38.56
N LEU A 52 -23.95 26.48 37.93
CA LEU A 52 -25.27 26.05 38.40
C LEU A 52 -26.05 25.70 37.10
N ALA A 53 -26.65 24.53 36.88
CA ALA A 53 -27.58 23.69 37.65
C ALA A 53 -29.05 24.15 37.51
N ASP A 54 -29.91 23.16 37.26
CA ASP A 54 -31.39 23.19 37.11
C ASP A 54 -31.98 24.00 35.94
N GLY A 55 -33.11 23.61 35.32
CA GLY A 55 -33.90 22.39 35.50
C GLY A 55 -35.22 22.41 34.68
N ALA A 56 -35.89 21.25 34.63
CA ALA A 56 -37.31 21.03 34.33
C ALA A 56 -37.93 21.38 32.95
N ALA A 57 -38.54 20.33 32.38
CA ALA A 57 -39.42 20.27 31.22
C ALA A 57 -40.73 21.09 31.27
N ARG A 58 -41.21 21.47 30.07
CA ARG A 58 -42.63 21.55 29.60
C ARG A 58 -42.58 21.40 28.07
N ARG A 59 -43.12 20.33 27.46
CA ARG A 59 -44.52 20.11 27.06
C ARG A 59 -45.21 21.37 26.51
N ASP A 60 -45.48 21.36 25.20
CA ASP A 60 -46.76 21.82 24.65
C ASP A 60 -47.14 20.99 23.41
N GLN A 61 -48.44 20.71 23.28
CA GLN A 61 -49.05 20.05 22.14
C GLN A 61 -49.96 21.05 21.42
N ALA A 62 -49.90 21.11 20.09
CA ALA A 62 -50.89 21.82 19.29
C ALA A 62 -51.39 20.92 18.16
N ALA A 63 -52.66 20.58 18.18
CA ALA A 63 -53.31 19.74 17.18
C ALA A 63 -53.92 20.58 16.04
N ARG A 64 -53.92 20.05 14.81
CA ARG A 64 -54.94 20.36 13.79
C ARG A 64 -55.39 19.08 13.07
N ARG A 65 -56.67 19.05 12.71
CA ARG A 65 -57.41 17.92 12.12
C ARG A 65 -57.36 17.93 10.58
N PRO A 66 -57.78 16.84 9.90
CA PRO A 66 -57.67 16.67 8.46
C PRO A 66 -58.91 17.15 7.68
N GLU A 67 -58.74 17.41 6.38
CA GLU A 67 -59.82 17.61 5.41
C GLU A 67 -60.02 16.37 4.49
N ARG A 68 -61.19 16.26 3.86
CA ARG A 68 -61.64 15.13 3.02
C ARG A 68 -62.32 15.62 1.73
N ALA A 69 -62.30 14.75 0.71
CA ALA A 69 -63.12 14.75 -0.52
C ALA A 69 -62.78 15.85 -1.58
N ALA A 70 -63.01 15.66 -2.90
CA ALA A 70 -63.79 14.63 -3.62
C ALA A 70 -63.19 14.31 -5.05
N PRO A 71 -63.71 13.29 -5.79
CA PRO A 71 -63.23 12.81 -7.12
C PRO A 71 -64.03 13.48 -8.30
N PRO A 72 -64.14 12.99 -9.58
CA PRO A 72 -63.69 11.74 -10.23
C PRO A 72 -63.19 11.82 -11.71
N ALA A 73 -62.79 10.67 -12.28
CA ALA A 73 -63.19 10.21 -13.65
C ALA A 73 -62.69 8.77 -13.95
N ARG A 74 -63.48 7.98 -14.69
CA ARG A 74 -63.13 6.67 -15.32
C ARG A 74 -63.71 6.66 -16.75
N HIS A 75 -63.33 5.63 -17.54
CA HIS A 75 -63.59 5.39 -18.97
C HIS A 75 -62.57 6.05 -19.92
N GLY A 76 -62.06 5.37 -20.96
CA GLY A 76 -62.25 3.96 -21.31
C GLY A 76 -61.35 3.50 -22.47
N ALA A 77 -61.41 2.18 -22.73
CA ALA A 77 -61.32 1.48 -24.02
C ALA A 77 -60.12 1.70 -25.00
N ASP A 78 -59.56 0.57 -25.43
CA ASP A 78 -58.70 0.33 -26.60
C ASP A 78 -59.42 0.73 -27.92
N PRO A 79 -58.72 1.03 -29.04
CA PRO A 79 -58.35 -0.08 -29.93
C PRO A 79 -57.06 0.09 -30.77
N ALA A 80 -56.60 -1.03 -31.33
CA ALA A 80 -55.47 -1.14 -32.26
C ALA A 80 -55.82 -0.93 -33.76
N TYR A 81 -54.90 -0.28 -34.51
CA TYR A 81 -54.55 -0.55 -35.93
C TYR A 81 -53.28 0.28 -36.25
N ARG A 82 -52.13 -0.18 -36.77
CA ARG A 82 -51.68 -1.18 -37.78
C ARG A 82 -51.58 -0.62 -39.22
N ALA A 83 -50.48 -1.01 -39.88
CA ALA A 83 -50.06 -0.74 -41.27
C ALA A 83 -49.43 0.65 -41.56
N GLY A 84 -48.37 0.75 -42.37
CA GLY A 84 -47.68 -0.30 -43.15
C GLY A 84 -46.30 0.16 -43.66
N PHE A 85 -45.63 -0.48 -44.62
CA PHE A 85 -45.45 -1.88 -45.03
C PHE A 85 -44.57 -1.85 -46.30
N ALA A 86 -43.33 -2.34 -46.25
CA ALA A 86 -42.55 -2.80 -47.43
C ALA A 86 -41.44 -3.74 -46.90
N ARG A 87 -41.52 -5.08 -47.04
CA ARG A 87 -41.23 -5.91 -48.24
C ARG A 87 -39.81 -5.68 -48.78
N ARG A 88 -38.96 -6.68 -49.06
CA ARG A 88 -38.94 -8.19 -49.03
C ARG A 88 -37.46 -8.58 -48.86
N GLY A 89 -37.01 -9.80 -48.53
CA GLY A 89 -37.58 -11.10 -48.12
C GLY A 89 -36.44 -11.87 -47.40
N GLY A 90 -36.65 -12.92 -46.59
CA GLY A 90 -37.18 -14.23 -46.99
C GLY A 90 -36.00 -15.22 -47.17
N GLY A 91 -35.86 -16.28 -46.37
CA GLY A 91 -36.68 -16.70 -45.22
C GLY A 91 -36.16 -17.97 -44.53
N ASP A 92 -37.01 -18.49 -43.63
CA ASP A 92 -37.06 -19.87 -43.10
C ASP A 92 -35.87 -20.42 -42.25
N ARG A 93 -36.09 -21.24 -41.20
CA ARG A 93 -37.27 -21.49 -40.33
C ARG A 93 -36.80 -22.33 -39.12
N LEU A 94 -37.61 -22.44 -38.05
CA LEU A 94 -37.44 -23.32 -36.87
C LEU A 94 -36.31 -22.89 -35.91
N GLY A 95 -36.43 -23.03 -34.58
CA GLY A 95 -37.57 -23.46 -33.76
C GLY A 95 -37.12 -23.67 -32.30
N ASP A 96 -38.00 -23.32 -31.35
CA ASP A 96 -38.02 -23.69 -29.92
C ASP A 96 -36.81 -23.46 -28.99
N GLY A 97 -37.10 -23.37 -27.69
CA GLY A 97 -36.19 -23.93 -26.67
C GLY A 97 -35.54 -22.94 -25.69
N ALA A 98 -36.33 -22.48 -24.73
CA ALA A 98 -36.04 -22.29 -23.31
C ALA A 98 -34.58 -22.06 -22.79
N ASP A 99 -34.51 -21.08 -21.89
CA ASP A 99 -33.62 -20.96 -20.74
C ASP A 99 -32.87 -22.22 -20.27
N LEU A 100 -31.62 -22.04 -19.81
CA LEU A 100 -31.15 -22.52 -18.50
C LEU A 100 -29.80 -21.86 -18.09
N PRO A 101 -29.57 -21.54 -16.80
CA PRO A 101 -28.31 -20.96 -16.32
C PRO A 101 -27.38 -21.97 -15.64
N ALA A 102 -26.09 -21.61 -15.59
CA ALA A 102 -25.09 -21.91 -14.56
C ALA A 102 -25.10 -23.25 -13.78
N ARG A 103 -23.99 -24.03 -13.88
CA ARG A 103 -23.17 -24.45 -12.71
C ARG A 103 -21.86 -25.18 -13.04
N ASN A 104 -20.79 -24.71 -12.39
CA ASN A 104 -19.64 -25.38 -11.77
C ASN A 104 -18.97 -26.66 -12.34
N LEU A 105 -17.64 -26.63 -12.29
CA LEU A 105 -16.72 -27.78 -12.32
C LEU A 105 -17.02 -28.80 -11.20
N CYS A 106 -16.85 -30.11 -11.49
CA CYS A 106 -15.73 -30.96 -10.99
C CYS A 106 -16.10 -32.45 -10.93
N THR A 107 -15.53 -33.26 -11.83
CA THR A 107 -14.86 -34.59 -11.64
C THR A 107 -14.66 -35.24 -13.03
N LEU A 108 -13.88 -36.30 -13.28
CA LEU A 108 -12.55 -36.80 -12.88
C LEU A 108 -12.48 -38.24 -13.44
N VAL A 109 -11.63 -38.48 -14.45
CA VAL A 109 -10.96 -39.77 -14.79
C VAL A 109 -11.71 -40.93 -15.53
N HIS A 110 -10.92 -41.60 -16.40
CA HIS A 110 -11.02 -42.94 -17.03
C HIS A 110 -11.95 -43.22 -18.24
N ARG A 111 -11.34 -43.41 -19.43
CA ARG A 111 -10.98 -44.71 -20.09
C ARG A 111 -10.24 -44.46 -21.43
N GLN A 112 -9.12 -45.16 -21.71
CA GLN A 112 -8.94 -46.29 -22.68
C GLN A 112 -9.29 -45.95 -24.15
N ALA A 113 -8.55 -46.33 -25.20
CA ALA A 113 -7.35 -47.17 -25.40
C ALA A 113 -6.65 -46.75 -26.74
N GLY A 114 -5.45 -47.19 -27.13
CA GLY A 114 -4.42 -48.02 -26.49
C GLY A 114 -3.39 -48.60 -27.50
N LEU A 115 -2.44 -49.41 -27.01
CA LEU A 115 -1.58 -50.38 -27.74
C LEU A 115 -0.49 -49.78 -28.69
N ARG A 116 0.77 -50.26 -28.77
CA ARG A 116 1.40 -51.52 -28.31
C ARG A 116 2.84 -51.35 -27.73
N ARG A 117 3.17 -52.19 -26.73
CA ARG A 117 4.42 -52.95 -26.41
C ARG A 117 5.78 -52.41 -26.97
N ALA A 118 6.76 -52.07 -26.12
CA ALA A 118 7.75 -52.93 -25.39
C ALA A 118 9.06 -53.15 -26.20
N ALA A 119 10.27 -53.35 -25.65
CA ALA A 119 10.73 -53.57 -24.27
C ALA A 119 12.20 -53.08 -24.10
N GLY A 120 12.78 -53.24 -22.90
CA GLY A 120 14.25 -53.27 -22.70
C GLY A 120 14.84 -52.09 -21.92
N GLY A 121 15.38 -52.37 -20.72
CA GLY A 121 16.20 -51.41 -19.96
C GLY A 121 17.70 -51.62 -20.21
N GLY A 122 18.52 -50.64 -19.81
CA GLY A 122 19.98 -50.72 -19.92
C GLY A 122 20.66 -49.46 -19.38
N SER A 123 21.77 -49.61 -18.66
CA SER A 123 22.42 -48.56 -17.86
C SER A 123 23.72 -48.01 -18.48
N ARG A 124 23.87 -46.65 -18.54
CA ARG A 124 25.11 -45.83 -18.48
C ARG A 124 26.27 -46.13 -19.50
N PRO A 125 27.31 -45.27 -19.65
CA PRO A 125 27.32 -43.82 -19.93
C PRO A 125 28.40 -43.40 -20.99
N LEU A 126 28.67 -42.08 -21.13
CA LEU A 126 29.91 -41.40 -21.62
C LEU A 126 30.24 -41.23 -23.14
N ARG A 127 30.67 -39.98 -23.47
CA ARG A 127 31.51 -39.49 -24.61
C ARG A 127 30.98 -39.68 -26.05
N ALA A 128 31.45 -38.96 -27.09
CA ALA A 128 32.00 -37.59 -27.23
C ALA A 128 32.14 -37.23 -28.74
N GLN A 129 32.18 -35.93 -29.07
CA GLN A 129 32.81 -35.29 -30.25
C GLN A 129 32.27 -35.51 -31.69
N ASP A 130 32.30 -34.38 -32.43
CA ASP A 130 32.51 -34.13 -33.87
C ASP A 130 31.62 -34.84 -34.93
N GLY A 131 31.32 -34.30 -36.11
CA GLY A 131 31.64 -33.00 -36.72
C GLY A 131 31.33 -33.02 -38.24
N GLN A 132 31.20 -31.85 -38.89
CA GLN A 132 31.06 -31.64 -40.35
C GLN A 132 29.78 -32.19 -41.05
N ALA A 133 29.53 -31.93 -42.34
CA ALA A 133 29.37 -30.65 -43.05
C ALA A 133 28.81 -30.88 -44.48
N VAL A 134 27.91 -29.99 -44.95
CA VAL A 134 27.65 -29.61 -46.37
C VAL A 134 27.27 -30.70 -47.41
N ARG A 135 26.11 -30.52 -48.05
CA ARG A 135 25.97 -30.62 -49.53
C ARG A 135 24.87 -29.70 -50.07
N ARG A 136 25.15 -29.07 -51.22
CA ARG A 136 24.21 -28.28 -52.07
C ARG A 136 23.50 -29.27 -53.05
N ARG A 137 22.47 -28.98 -53.87
CA ARG A 137 22.11 -27.78 -54.66
C ARG A 137 20.64 -27.91 -55.21
N PRO A 138 20.17 -27.27 -56.32
CA PRO A 138 19.02 -26.35 -56.33
C PRO A 138 17.73 -26.85 -57.03
N HIS A 139 16.64 -26.06 -57.03
CA HIS A 139 15.73 -25.96 -58.20
C HIS A 139 14.93 -24.63 -58.26
N ARG A 140 14.43 -24.29 -59.46
CA ARG A 140 13.78 -23.01 -59.87
C ARG A 140 12.26 -22.97 -59.59
N GLY A 141 11.65 -21.79 -59.44
CA GLY A 141 10.18 -21.66 -59.55
C GLY A 141 9.50 -20.30 -59.23
N ARG A 142 9.26 -19.48 -60.27
CA ARG A 142 8.23 -18.41 -60.44
C ARG A 142 7.66 -17.60 -59.24
N ALA A 143 8.00 -16.31 -59.27
CA ALA A 143 7.13 -15.11 -59.17
C ALA A 143 5.76 -15.18 -58.43
N GLY A 144 5.67 -14.43 -57.32
CA GLY A 144 4.42 -13.97 -56.70
C GLY A 144 4.61 -12.59 -56.05
N ARG A 145 3.91 -11.56 -56.54
CA ARG A 145 4.17 -10.14 -56.22
C ARG A 145 3.45 -9.69 -54.94
N GLN A 146 3.98 -10.01 -53.77
CA GLN A 146 3.46 -9.49 -52.49
C GLN A 146 4.27 -8.27 -52.01
N ARG A 147 3.57 -7.14 -51.79
CA ARG A 147 4.13 -5.95 -51.13
C ARG A 147 4.40 -6.31 -49.66
N ARG A 148 5.67 -6.32 -49.24
CA ARG A 148 6.06 -6.49 -47.83
C ARG A 148 6.14 -5.13 -47.15
N SER A 149 5.44 -4.98 -46.04
CA SER A 149 5.61 -3.87 -45.09
C SER A 149 7.04 -3.85 -44.53
N PRO A 150 7.59 -2.68 -44.16
CA PRO A 150 8.88 -2.63 -43.47
C PRO A 150 8.80 -3.32 -42.09
N PRO A 151 9.87 -3.97 -41.63
CA PRO A 151 9.90 -4.56 -40.29
C PRO A 151 9.85 -3.46 -39.21
N PRO A 152 9.18 -3.70 -38.07
CA PRO A 152 9.19 -2.76 -36.96
C PRO A 152 10.60 -2.58 -36.41
N SER A 153 10.95 -1.34 -36.06
CA SER A 153 12.21 -1.02 -35.40
C SER A 153 12.33 -1.77 -34.07
N ALA A 154 13.35 -2.62 -33.95
CA ALA A 154 13.65 -3.32 -32.72
C ALA A 154 14.13 -2.31 -31.67
N SER A 155 13.26 -1.98 -30.70
CA SER A 155 13.68 -1.24 -29.52
C SER A 155 14.55 -2.16 -28.64
N PRO A 156 15.75 -1.72 -28.20
CA PRO A 156 16.58 -2.53 -27.34
C PRO A 156 15.94 -2.59 -25.94
N ARG A 157 15.23 -3.69 -25.66
CA ARG A 157 14.78 -4.04 -24.30
C ARG A 157 15.99 -4.44 -23.43
N THR A 158 16.79 -3.46 -23.02
CA THR A 158 17.81 -3.64 -21.99
C THR A 158 17.14 -3.74 -20.61
N GLY A 159 16.63 -4.93 -20.29
CA GLY A 159 16.26 -5.29 -18.93
C GLY A 159 17.50 -5.33 -18.06
N CYS A 160 17.79 -4.24 -17.35
CA CYS A 160 18.92 -4.18 -16.43
C CYS A 160 18.58 -4.96 -15.14
N PRO A 161 19.43 -5.90 -14.67
CA PRO A 161 19.18 -6.66 -13.45
C PRO A 161 19.35 -5.76 -12.21
N ALA A 162 18.26 -5.12 -11.79
CA ALA A 162 18.24 -4.06 -10.77
C ALA A 162 18.35 -4.53 -9.30
N GLU A 163 19.03 -5.65 -9.02
CA GLU A 163 18.99 -6.31 -7.70
C GLU A 163 20.22 -6.16 -6.81
N ARG A 164 21.31 -5.49 -7.22
CA ARG A 164 22.55 -5.40 -6.41
C ARG A 164 23.18 -4.02 -6.18
N LEU A 165 22.48 -2.93 -6.53
CA LEU A 165 23.00 -1.55 -6.37
C LEU A 165 22.02 -0.59 -5.67
N ILE A 166 21.27 -1.09 -4.68
CA ILE A 166 20.29 -0.33 -3.89
C ILE A 166 20.88 0.99 -3.34
N GLY A 167 22.12 0.98 -2.84
CA GLY A 167 22.77 2.17 -2.29
C GLY A 167 23.03 3.28 -3.32
N VAL A 168 23.53 2.93 -4.52
CA VAL A 168 23.80 3.92 -5.59
C VAL A 168 22.49 4.37 -6.24
N GLY A 169 21.51 3.48 -6.41
CA GLY A 169 20.17 3.83 -6.88
C GLY A 169 19.45 4.81 -5.94
N ALA A 170 19.57 4.61 -4.63
CA ALA A 170 19.02 5.54 -3.64
C ALA A 170 19.69 6.92 -3.67
N LEU A 171 21.02 6.98 -3.86
CA LEU A 171 21.75 8.25 -4.01
C LEU A 171 21.39 8.96 -5.33
N ALA A 172 21.25 8.22 -6.44
CA ALA A 172 20.81 8.77 -7.71
C ALA A 172 19.39 9.35 -7.62
N GLY A 173 18.46 8.62 -7.00
CA GLY A 173 17.11 9.10 -6.72
C GLY A 173 17.11 10.33 -5.81
N LEU A 174 17.91 10.33 -4.74
CA LEU A 174 18.08 11.49 -3.88
C LEU A 174 18.50 12.73 -4.69
N TYR A 175 19.53 12.63 -5.54
CA TYR A 175 20.00 13.77 -6.34
C TYR A 175 19.01 14.20 -7.44
N TYR A 176 18.31 13.25 -8.07
CA TYR A 176 17.30 13.53 -9.10
C TYR A 176 16.08 14.27 -8.53
N TRP A 177 15.59 13.87 -7.34
CA TRP A 177 14.44 14.51 -6.66
C TRP A 177 14.81 15.56 -5.59
N LEU A 178 16.10 15.77 -5.28
CA LEU A 178 16.58 16.87 -4.41
C LEU A 178 16.00 18.25 -4.80
N PRO A 179 15.82 18.57 -6.10
CA PRO A 179 15.19 19.82 -6.51
C PRO A 179 13.73 19.94 -6.05
N HIS A 180 12.96 18.84 -6.02
CA HIS A 180 11.61 18.82 -5.45
C HIS A 180 11.59 18.98 -3.93
N LEU A 181 12.58 18.40 -3.22
CA LEU A 181 12.67 18.48 -1.76
C LEU A 181 13.13 19.86 -1.25
N THR A 182 13.97 20.57 -2.01
CA THR A 182 14.66 21.79 -1.56
C THR A 182 14.33 23.05 -2.35
N GLY A 183 13.76 22.92 -3.55
CA GLY A 183 13.56 24.03 -4.49
C GLY A 183 14.84 24.52 -5.17
N ARG A 184 15.97 23.80 -5.01
CA ARG A 184 17.31 24.21 -5.47
C ARG A 184 18.08 23.02 -6.07
N LEU A 185 19.06 23.29 -6.94
CA LEU A 185 19.92 22.24 -7.49
C LEU A 185 21.12 21.96 -6.58
N SER A 186 21.68 20.75 -6.67
CA SER A 186 22.88 20.33 -5.93
C SER A 186 24.12 21.15 -6.30
N ILE A 187 25.00 21.34 -5.32
CA ILE A 187 26.25 22.06 -5.53
C ILE A 187 27.25 21.04 -6.11
N HIS A 188 27.46 21.10 -7.43
CA HIS A 188 28.26 20.11 -8.16
C HIS A 188 29.71 19.96 -7.64
N ARG A 189 30.25 21.02 -7.00
CA ARG A 189 31.55 21.02 -6.33
C ARG A 189 31.61 20.12 -5.08
N LEU A 190 30.47 19.69 -4.54
CA LEU A 190 30.36 18.78 -3.40
C LEU A 190 29.84 17.41 -3.83
N SER A 191 28.80 17.37 -4.67
CA SER A 191 28.18 16.12 -5.11
C SER A 191 29.09 15.24 -5.97
N ILE A 192 29.92 15.83 -6.85
CA ILE A 192 30.85 15.06 -7.70
C ILE A 192 31.98 14.42 -6.85
N PRO A 193 32.68 15.14 -5.95
CA PRO A 193 33.61 14.50 -5.01
C PRO A 193 32.94 13.47 -4.10
N ALA A 194 31.72 13.74 -3.60
CA ALA A 194 30.98 12.78 -2.79
C ALA A 194 30.71 11.47 -3.54
N PHE A 195 30.28 11.55 -4.81
CA PHE A 195 30.12 10.39 -5.68
C PHE A 195 31.43 9.60 -5.82
N TRP A 196 32.54 10.26 -6.16
CA TRP A 196 33.82 9.57 -6.34
C TRP A 196 34.34 8.93 -5.06
N LEU A 197 34.22 9.59 -3.90
CA LEU A 197 34.62 9.03 -2.60
C LEU A 197 33.75 7.83 -2.21
N ILE A 198 32.43 7.89 -2.43
CA ILE A 198 31.55 6.73 -2.20
C ILE A 198 31.90 5.60 -3.17
N PHE A 199 32.15 5.89 -4.45
CA PHE A 199 32.45 4.88 -5.47
C PHE A 199 33.81 4.20 -5.24
N LEU A 200 34.89 4.96 -5.03
CA LEU A 200 36.21 4.41 -4.73
C LEU A 200 36.22 3.73 -3.35
N GLY A 201 35.60 4.32 -2.33
CA GLY A 201 35.50 3.74 -1.00
C GLY A 201 34.73 2.41 -1.00
N PHE A 202 33.59 2.34 -1.70
CA PHE A 202 32.82 1.10 -1.86
C PHE A 202 33.64 0.01 -2.57
N ASN A 203 34.20 0.33 -3.74
CA ASN A 203 34.99 -0.65 -4.50
C ASN A 203 36.23 -1.10 -3.70
N GLY A 204 36.98 -0.17 -3.11
CA GLY A 204 38.13 -0.49 -2.26
C GLY A 204 37.74 -1.37 -1.07
N THR A 205 36.64 -1.07 -0.38
CA THR A 205 36.18 -1.88 0.76
C THR A 205 35.84 -3.31 0.32
N PHE A 206 34.93 -3.44 -0.65
CA PHE A 206 34.31 -4.73 -0.97
C PHE A 206 35.14 -5.60 -1.94
N LEU A 207 35.97 -5.03 -2.81
CA LEU A 207 36.90 -5.82 -3.64
C LEU A 207 38.02 -6.43 -2.78
N LEU A 208 38.55 -5.68 -1.81
CA LEU A 208 39.53 -6.22 -0.87
C LEU A 208 38.92 -7.29 0.05
N MET A 209 37.68 -7.11 0.52
CA MET A 209 36.94 -8.17 1.23
C MET A 209 36.65 -9.40 0.37
N HIS A 210 36.50 -9.25 -0.94
CA HIS A 210 36.37 -10.39 -1.85
C HIS A 210 37.69 -11.19 -1.89
N LEU A 211 38.83 -10.51 -1.91
CA LEU A 211 40.14 -11.16 -1.86
C LEU A 211 40.42 -11.83 -0.50
N THR A 212 40.11 -11.20 0.64
CA THR A 212 40.27 -11.88 1.95
C THR A 212 39.33 -13.09 2.09
N GLY A 213 38.12 -13.02 1.54
CA GLY A 213 37.22 -14.16 1.44
C GLY A 213 37.78 -15.32 0.58
N LEU A 214 38.42 -15.00 -0.55
CA LEU A 214 39.12 -15.99 -1.39
C LEU A 214 40.34 -16.60 -0.70
N LEU A 215 41.02 -15.84 0.16
CA LEU A 215 42.11 -16.31 1.03
C LEU A 215 41.61 -17.06 2.27
N GLY A 216 40.30 -17.36 2.38
CA GLY A 216 39.72 -18.19 3.42
C GLY A 216 39.24 -17.46 4.68
N MET A 217 39.23 -16.12 4.71
CA MET A 217 38.82 -15.36 5.90
C MET A 217 37.35 -15.63 6.27
N PRO A 218 37.06 -16.19 7.47
CA PRO A 218 35.69 -16.45 7.89
C PRO A 218 34.98 -15.16 8.32
N ARG A 219 33.72 -15.03 7.91
CA ARG A 219 32.84 -13.91 8.32
C ARG A 219 32.55 -13.92 9.83
N ARG A 220 32.30 -12.74 10.40
CA ARG A 220 31.94 -12.52 11.82
C ARG A 220 33.06 -12.79 12.83
N VAL A 221 34.32 -12.73 12.41
CA VAL A 221 35.49 -12.67 13.30
C VAL A 221 35.78 -11.22 13.67
N HIS A 222 36.11 -10.96 14.95
CA HIS A 222 36.34 -9.61 15.49
C HIS A 222 37.83 -9.27 15.68
N GLY A 223 38.73 -10.26 15.64
CA GLY A 223 40.17 -10.09 15.76
C GLY A 223 40.91 -11.19 14.99
N TYR A 224 42.05 -10.82 14.40
CA TYR A 224 42.93 -11.67 13.60
C TYR A 224 44.38 -11.22 13.81
N GLY A 225 45.33 -12.12 13.65
CA GLY A 225 46.76 -11.83 13.74
C GLY A 225 47.28 -11.04 12.54
N TRP A 226 48.49 -10.48 12.67
CA TRP A 226 49.17 -9.84 11.54
C TRP A 226 49.64 -10.88 10.51
N ASP A 227 50.06 -12.06 11.00
CA ASP A 227 50.63 -13.15 10.20
C ASP A 227 49.59 -14.02 9.48
N ASP A 228 48.29 -13.80 9.74
CA ASP A 228 47.15 -14.53 9.13
C ASP A 228 46.99 -14.25 7.61
N GLY A 229 47.88 -13.46 6.99
CA GLY A 229 47.86 -13.12 5.56
C GLY A 229 46.76 -12.14 5.12
N TRP A 230 45.77 -11.84 5.97
CA TRP A 230 44.65 -10.94 5.65
C TRP A 230 44.80 -9.52 6.22
N ALA A 231 45.73 -9.31 7.16
CA ALA A 231 45.78 -8.07 7.96
C ALA A 231 45.96 -6.80 7.11
N ALA A 232 46.87 -6.80 6.14
CA ALA A 232 47.08 -5.67 5.23
C ALA A 232 45.85 -5.38 4.35
N LEU A 233 45.17 -6.42 3.87
CA LEU A 233 43.95 -6.30 3.05
C LEU A 233 42.77 -5.76 3.87
N ASN A 234 42.61 -6.22 5.11
CA ASN A 234 41.59 -5.72 6.03
C ASN A 234 41.85 -4.28 6.48
N LEU A 235 43.11 -3.90 6.70
CA LEU A 235 43.50 -2.51 6.99
C LEU A 235 43.17 -1.60 5.80
N ALA A 236 43.58 -1.98 4.59
CA ALA A 236 43.26 -1.23 3.37
C ALA A 236 41.75 -1.16 3.10
N SER A 237 41.00 -2.24 3.35
CA SER A 237 39.53 -2.25 3.29
C SER A 237 38.90 -1.30 4.33
N SER A 238 39.47 -1.23 5.53
CA SER A 238 39.02 -0.30 6.58
C SER A 238 39.29 1.16 6.22
N VAL A 239 40.45 1.48 5.64
CA VAL A 239 40.76 2.81 5.09
C VAL A 239 39.78 3.19 3.97
N ALA A 240 39.47 2.26 3.06
CA ALA A 240 38.46 2.46 2.02
C ALA A 240 37.05 2.68 2.61
N GLY A 241 36.71 2.00 3.71
CA GLY A 241 35.47 2.21 4.45
C GLY A 241 35.37 3.61 5.08
N PHE A 242 36.46 4.14 5.64
CA PHE A 242 36.52 5.53 6.11
C PHE A 242 36.39 6.53 4.95
N ILE A 243 37.01 6.28 3.80
CA ILE A 243 36.84 7.10 2.58
C ILE A 243 35.36 7.11 2.14
N GLN A 244 34.70 5.95 2.16
CA GLN A 244 33.27 5.84 1.86
C GLN A 244 32.40 6.64 2.86
N ALA A 245 32.73 6.57 4.16
CA ALA A 245 32.04 7.32 5.20
C ALA A 245 32.20 8.85 5.04
N MET A 246 33.39 9.32 4.67
CA MET A 246 33.62 10.74 4.32
C MET A 246 32.77 11.16 3.11
N GLY A 247 32.64 10.28 2.11
CA GLY A 247 31.76 10.48 0.96
C GLY A 247 30.28 10.66 1.36
N PHE A 248 29.75 9.82 2.25
CA PHE A 248 28.40 10.01 2.80
C PHE A 248 28.26 11.29 3.64
N GLY A 249 29.29 11.65 4.42
CA GLY A 249 29.34 12.94 5.12
C GLY A 249 29.22 14.14 4.17
N LEU A 250 29.89 14.08 3.01
CA LEU A 250 29.77 15.09 1.95
C LEU A 250 28.38 15.13 1.30
N VAL A 251 27.70 13.99 1.11
CA VAL A 251 26.29 13.99 0.64
C VAL A 251 25.38 14.71 1.64
N ILE A 252 25.52 14.43 2.94
CA ILE A 252 24.72 15.10 3.99
C ILE A 252 25.01 16.61 3.99
N LEU A 253 26.28 17.00 3.89
CA LEU A 253 26.70 18.39 3.82
C LEU A 253 26.14 19.10 2.57
N ASP A 254 26.19 18.47 1.40
CA ASP A 254 25.65 19.02 0.16
C ASP A 254 24.12 19.20 0.22
N VAL A 255 23.37 18.25 0.79
CA VAL A 255 21.92 18.40 1.00
C VAL A 255 21.59 19.59 1.91
N ILE A 256 22.36 19.76 3.00
CA ILE A 256 22.19 20.89 3.93
C ILE A 256 22.55 22.23 3.27
N LEU A 257 23.67 22.28 2.53
CA LEU A 257 24.13 23.50 1.86
C LEU A 257 23.26 23.85 0.66
N THR A 258 22.82 22.88 -0.13
CA THR A 258 21.89 23.04 -1.26
C THR A 258 20.60 23.75 -0.81
N ARG A 259 20.02 23.36 0.33
CA ARG A 259 18.82 24.01 0.89
C ARG A 259 18.99 25.52 1.14
N ARG A 260 20.22 25.99 1.44
CA ARG A 260 20.51 27.41 1.73
C ARG A 260 21.10 28.18 0.54
N HIS A 261 22.04 27.56 -0.18
CA HIS A 261 22.92 28.21 -1.16
C HIS A 261 22.84 27.59 -2.57
N GLY A 262 22.13 26.48 -2.76
CA GLY A 262 21.98 25.86 -4.08
C GLY A 262 21.29 26.83 -5.07
N PRO A 263 21.68 26.84 -6.35
CA PRO A 263 21.08 27.75 -7.32
C PRO A 263 19.59 27.46 -7.50
N ALA A 264 18.81 28.53 -7.63
CA ALA A 264 17.40 28.45 -7.96
C ALA A 264 17.21 28.08 -9.43
N PHE A 265 16.13 27.37 -9.74
CA PHE A 265 15.71 27.03 -11.09
C PHE A 265 14.20 27.26 -11.23
N ARG A 266 13.70 27.35 -12.47
CA ARG A 266 12.30 27.74 -12.72
C ARG A 266 11.33 26.54 -12.71
N ARG A 267 11.62 25.51 -13.51
CA ARG A 267 10.88 24.25 -13.62
C ARG A 267 11.75 23.25 -14.41
N ASN A 268 11.58 21.96 -14.15
CA ASN A 268 12.21 20.86 -14.92
C ASN A 268 13.70 21.07 -15.30
N PRO A 269 14.64 20.97 -14.34
CA PRO A 269 16.06 21.22 -14.59
C PRO A 269 16.74 20.12 -15.44
N TRP A 270 16.11 18.95 -15.57
CA TRP A 270 16.66 17.79 -16.27
C TRP A 270 16.11 17.62 -17.70
N GLY A 271 15.14 18.44 -18.13
CA GLY A 271 14.41 18.20 -19.38
C GLY A 271 13.61 16.89 -19.40
N ALA A 272 13.31 16.33 -18.22
CA ALA A 272 12.59 15.06 -18.09
C ALA A 272 11.14 15.23 -18.55
N GLN A 273 10.56 14.20 -19.16
CA GLN A 273 9.21 14.24 -19.75
C GLN A 273 8.11 13.70 -18.81
N THR A 274 8.47 13.37 -17.58
CA THR A 274 7.58 12.73 -16.60
C THR A 274 6.74 13.74 -15.80
N LEU A 275 5.63 13.26 -15.22
CA LEU A 275 4.62 14.11 -14.59
C LEU A 275 5.11 14.87 -13.35
N GLU A 276 6.07 14.36 -12.58
CA GLU A 276 6.58 15.07 -11.40
C GLU A 276 7.11 16.46 -11.76
N TRP A 277 7.75 16.62 -12.92
CA TRP A 277 8.27 17.90 -13.41
C TRP A 277 7.20 18.83 -13.99
N ALA A 278 5.95 18.36 -14.13
CA ALA A 278 4.80 19.19 -14.46
C ALA A 278 4.22 19.89 -13.21
N THR A 279 4.70 19.58 -12.01
CA THR A 279 4.35 20.33 -10.78
C THR A 279 5.11 21.66 -10.67
N ALA A 280 4.76 22.50 -9.70
CA ALA A 280 5.63 23.59 -9.27
C ALA A 280 6.82 23.04 -8.46
N THR A 281 7.87 23.83 -8.25
CA THR A 281 9.04 23.35 -7.48
C THR A 281 9.48 24.35 -6.40
N PRO A 282 9.46 24.00 -5.10
CA PRO A 282 8.92 22.75 -4.52
C PRO A 282 7.44 22.51 -4.84
N PRO A 283 6.96 21.24 -4.84
CA PRO A 283 5.54 20.94 -5.05
C PRO A 283 4.65 21.63 -4.02
N THR A 284 3.44 22.01 -4.46
CA THR A 284 2.39 22.49 -3.55
C THR A 284 1.78 21.33 -2.78
N ASN A 285 1.11 21.59 -1.64
CA ASN A 285 0.46 20.56 -0.82
C ASN A 285 -0.64 19.75 -1.55
N TYR A 286 -1.06 20.19 -2.74
CA TYR A 286 -2.07 19.53 -3.58
C TYR A 286 -1.48 18.96 -4.88
N ASN A 287 -0.17 19.11 -5.11
CA ASN A 287 0.58 18.79 -6.34
C ASN A 287 0.05 19.48 -7.61
N PHE A 288 -1.13 19.09 -8.10
CA PHE A 288 -1.77 19.61 -9.31
C PHE A 288 -3.13 20.24 -8.97
N ALA A 289 -3.42 21.43 -9.51
CA ALA A 289 -4.72 22.09 -9.31
C ALA A 289 -5.85 21.42 -10.12
N ALA A 290 -5.49 20.77 -11.23
CA ALA A 290 -6.35 19.85 -11.98
C ALA A 290 -5.52 18.63 -12.40
N LEU A 291 -6.13 17.45 -12.43
CA LEU A 291 -5.47 16.22 -12.86
C LEU A 291 -5.44 16.12 -14.40
N PRO A 292 -4.33 15.68 -15.00
CA PRO A 292 -4.23 15.51 -16.44
C PRO A 292 -5.07 14.33 -16.94
N HIS A 293 -5.39 14.35 -18.23
CA HIS A 293 -5.67 13.14 -19.01
C HIS A 293 -4.36 12.74 -19.71
N ILE A 294 -4.00 11.45 -19.70
CA ILE A 294 -2.73 10.96 -20.23
C ILE A 294 -3.00 9.79 -21.18
N ASP A 295 -3.07 10.10 -22.48
CA ASP A 295 -3.32 9.14 -23.57
C ASP A 295 -2.04 8.40 -24.04
N ARG A 296 -0.87 8.75 -23.49
CA ARG A 296 0.46 8.37 -23.99
C ARG A 296 1.44 8.07 -22.86
N CYS A 297 2.50 7.33 -23.21
CA CYS A 297 3.58 7.04 -22.26
C CYS A 297 4.34 8.33 -21.86
N GLY A 298 4.83 8.34 -20.62
CA GLY A 298 5.47 9.49 -19.97
C GLY A 298 6.84 9.91 -20.53
N ASP A 299 7.30 9.27 -21.59
CA ASP A 299 8.49 9.60 -22.37
C ASP A 299 8.20 10.57 -23.54
N THR A 300 6.95 11.05 -23.66
CA THR A 300 6.50 11.96 -24.74
C THR A 300 5.69 13.18 -24.26
N LEU A 301 5.54 13.39 -22.95
CA LEU A 301 4.81 14.56 -22.44
C LEU A 301 5.72 15.80 -22.47
N ASP A 302 5.11 16.98 -22.58
CA ASP A 302 5.75 18.27 -22.28
C ASP A 302 5.27 18.78 -20.91
N PRO A 303 6.06 18.62 -19.83
CA PRO A 303 5.70 19.10 -18.51
C PRO A 303 5.64 20.63 -18.39
N GLY A 304 6.31 21.36 -19.29
CA GLY A 304 6.29 22.82 -19.35
C GLY A 304 4.91 23.34 -19.75
N ALA A 305 4.42 22.89 -20.91
CA ALA A 305 3.07 23.25 -21.37
C ALA A 305 1.97 22.62 -20.50
N LEU A 306 2.09 21.34 -20.15
CA LEU A 306 1.11 20.63 -19.33
C LEU A 306 0.98 21.29 -17.95
N GLY A 307 2.10 21.55 -17.29
CA GLY A 307 2.11 22.14 -15.94
C GLY A 307 1.57 23.57 -15.87
N GLY A 308 1.51 24.30 -16.99
CA GLY A 308 0.78 25.58 -17.09
C GLY A 308 -0.74 25.36 -17.20
N ARG A 309 -1.16 24.46 -18.09
CA ARG A 309 -2.58 24.12 -18.30
C ARG A 309 -3.25 23.57 -17.03
N LEU A 310 -2.59 22.66 -16.32
CA LEU A 310 -3.13 22.08 -15.08
C LEU A 310 -3.25 23.12 -13.96
N ALA A 311 -2.34 24.09 -13.89
CA ALA A 311 -2.40 25.19 -12.93
C ALA A 311 -3.57 26.16 -13.24
N ALA A 312 -3.93 26.33 -14.52
CA ALA A 312 -5.09 27.09 -14.96
C ALA A 312 -6.43 26.32 -14.82
N GLY A 313 -6.43 25.11 -14.26
CA GLY A 313 -7.63 24.30 -14.04
C GLY A 313 -8.08 23.47 -15.25
N HIS A 314 -7.28 23.38 -16.32
CA HIS A 314 -7.61 22.58 -17.51
C HIS A 314 -7.32 21.08 -17.30
N GLY A 315 -8.23 20.39 -16.60
CA GLY A 315 -8.16 18.95 -16.36
C GLY A 315 -9.36 18.43 -15.56
N TYR A 316 -9.20 17.29 -14.91
CA TYR A 316 -10.19 16.71 -14.00
C TYR A 316 -10.01 17.21 -12.56
N LEU A 317 -11.07 17.17 -11.77
CA LEU A 317 -11.13 17.58 -10.35
C LEU A 317 -10.67 19.03 -10.06
N ALA A 318 -10.69 19.90 -11.07
CA ALA A 318 -10.31 21.31 -10.96
C ALA A 318 -11.21 22.15 -10.03
N THR A 319 -12.41 21.66 -9.70
CA THR A 319 -13.40 22.39 -8.88
C THR A 319 -13.38 21.87 -7.44
N PRO A 320 -12.99 22.69 -6.44
CA PRO A 320 -12.89 22.24 -5.05
C PRO A 320 -14.27 22.01 -4.42
N ARG A 321 -14.43 20.89 -3.69
CA ARG A 321 -15.68 20.53 -2.98
C ARG A 321 -15.56 20.52 -1.44
N GLY A 322 -14.43 20.97 -0.89
CA GLY A 322 -14.11 20.83 0.54
C GLY A 322 -13.58 19.45 0.96
N TRP A 323 -13.34 18.57 -0.02
CA TRP A 323 -12.66 17.29 0.12
C TRP A 323 -11.26 17.36 -0.49
N GLN A 324 -10.39 16.42 -0.10
CA GLN A 324 -9.14 16.14 -0.80
C GLN A 324 -9.43 14.99 -1.75
N GLU A 325 -9.40 15.22 -3.06
CA GLU A 325 -9.87 14.27 -4.08
C GLU A 325 -8.73 13.88 -5.02
N THR A 326 -8.72 12.63 -5.49
CA THR A 326 -7.87 12.19 -6.60
C THR A 326 -8.64 11.23 -7.50
N MET A 327 -8.36 11.22 -8.80
CA MET A 327 -8.93 10.23 -9.72
C MET A 327 -8.34 8.85 -9.42
N VAL A 328 -9.13 7.79 -9.65
CA VAL A 328 -8.65 6.41 -9.70
C VAL A 328 -8.94 5.86 -11.11
N VAL A 329 -7.89 5.42 -11.78
CA VAL A 329 -7.93 4.81 -13.11
C VAL A 329 -7.64 3.32 -13.03
N GLU A 330 -8.19 2.55 -13.97
CA GLU A 330 -7.81 1.16 -14.17
C GLU A 330 -6.38 1.07 -14.74
N ALA A 331 -5.50 0.32 -14.05
CA ALA A 331 -4.06 0.30 -14.31
C ALA A 331 -3.62 -0.19 -15.71
N VAL A 332 -4.51 -0.83 -16.46
CA VAL A 332 -4.22 -1.37 -17.81
C VAL A 332 -4.87 -0.54 -18.92
N SER A 333 -6.04 0.07 -18.66
CA SER A 333 -6.86 0.71 -19.70
C SER A 333 -6.87 2.25 -19.63
N ASP A 334 -6.27 2.85 -18.60
CA ASP A 334 -6.38 4.27 -18.21
C ASP A 334 -7.84 4.75 -17.99
N ARG A 335 -8.83 3.85 -18.01
CA ARG A 335 -10.22 4.24 -17.83
C ARG A 335 -10.45 4.70 -16.40
N ALA A 336 -10.91 5.93 -16.26
CA ALA A 336 -11.35 6.48 -14.99
C ALA A 336 -12.56 5.68 -14.48
N ASP A 337 -12.40 5.03 -13.32
CA ASP A 337 -13.41 4.14 -12.71
C ASP A 337 -14.21 4.90 -11.64
N HIS A 338 -13.49 5.61 -10.77
CA HIS A 338 -14.07 6.38 -9.67
C HIS A 338 -13.11 7.50 -9.22
N PHE A 339 -13.52 8.31 -8.24
CA PHE A 339 -12.58 9.21 -7.55
C PHE A 339 -12.47 8.86 -6.06
N ALA A 340 -11.25 8.91 -5.54
CA ALA A 340 -10.94 8.67 -4.14
C ALA A 340 -11.01 9.98 -3.35
N ILE A 341 -11.46 9.87 -2.10
CA ILE A 341 -11.46 10.97 -1.12
C ILE A 341 -10.37 10.62 -0.11
N LEU A 342 -9.33 11.44 -0.07
CA LEU A 342 -8.16 11.22 0.76
C LEU A 342 -8.44 11.57 2.23
N PRO A 343 -7.83 10.86 3.19
CA PRO A 343 -8.00 11.16 4.61
C PRO A 343 -7.53 12.57 4.98
N ARG A 344 -8.32 13.27 5.81
CA ARG A 344 -7.88 14.52 6.43
C ARG A 344 -6.75 14.27 7.44
N ARG A 345 -6.00 15.33 7.77
CA ARG A 345 -4.94 15.30 8.79
C ARG A 345 -5.46 14.70 10.10
N THR A 346 -4.79 13.67 10.61
CA THR A 346 -5.11 13.01 11.87
C THR A 346 -3.84 12.47 12.52
N TYR A 347 -3.80 12.47 13.86
CA TYR A 347 -2.73 11.84 14.64
C TYR A 347 -2.99 10.37 14.94
N LEU A 348 -4.16 9.82 14.55
CA LEU A 348 -4.52 8.43 14.84
C LEU A 348 -3.45 7.40 14.37
N PRO A 349 -2.88 7.47 13.15
CA PRO A 349 -1.83 6.54 12.73
C PRO A 349 -0.55 6.64 13.58
N LEU A 350 -0.22 7.84 14.06
CA LEU A 350 0.92 8.05 14.97
C LEU A 350 0.65 7.40 16.34
N VAL A 351 -0.55 7.59 16.90
CA VAL A 351 -0.96 6.96 18.16
C VAL A 351 -0.99 5.44 18.03
N GLN A 352 -1.56 4.91 16.94
CA GLN A 352 -1.54 3.47 16.64
C GLN A 352 -0.11 2.93 16.51
N GLY A 353 0.79 3.68 15.86
CA GLY A 353 2.20 3.33 15.73
C GLY A 353 2.93 3.30 17.08
N LEU A 354 2.69 4.29 17.95
CA LEU A 354 3.25 4.34 19.30
C LEU A 354 2.72 3.20 20.20
N VAL A 355 1.42 2.88 20.12
CA VAL A 355 0.83 1.74 20.85
C VAL A 355 1.40 0.40 20.35
N SER A 356 1.54 0.23 19.03
CA SER A 356 2.14 -0.97 18.43
C SER A 356 3.61 -1.12 18.82
N TRP A 357 4.38 -0.03 18.79
CA TRP A 357 5.77 0.00 19.25
C TRP A 357 5.88 -0.35 20.73
N GLY A 358 5.02 0.22 21.58
CA GLY A 358 4.92 -0.12 23.00
C GLY A 358 4.61 -1.60 23.22
N ALA A 359 3.68 -2.19 22.46
CA ALA A 359 3.35 -3.61 22.54
C ALA A 359 4.54 -4.50 22.15
N ILE A 360 5.27 -4.14 21.09
CA ILE A 360 6.49 -4.86 20.66
C ILE A 360 7.59 -4.75 21.71
N LEU A 361 7.80 -3.58 22.32
CA LEU A 361 8.75 -3.43 23.43
C LEU A 361 8.33 -4.25 24.66
N CYS A 362 7.04 -4.32 24.97
CA CYS A 362 6.56 -5.17 26.06
C CYS A 362 6.87 -6.65 25.78
N ILE A 363 6.73 -7.13 24.54
CA ILE A 363 7.14 -8.49 24.15
C ILE A 363 8.66 -8.66 24.31
N LEU A 364 9.47 -7.69 23.86
CA LEU A 364 10.94 -7.72 23.96
C LEU A 364 11.41 -7.81 25.42
N PHE A 365 10.80 -7.05 26.33
CA PHE A 365 11.06 -7.09 27.77
C PHE A 365 10.27 -8.16 28.54
N LYS A 366 9.60 -9.09 27.83
CA LYS A 366 8.82 -10.21 28.41
C LYS A 366 7.61 -9.80 29.27
N LEU A 367 7.14 -8.56 29.13
CA LEU A 367 5.95 -7.99 29.79
C LEU A 367 4.66 -8.38 29.04
N TYR A 368 4.43 -9.68 28.87
CA TYR A 368 3.35 -10.19 28.00
C TYR A 368 1.93 -9.74 28.36
N PRO A 369 1.51 -9.63 29.66
CA PRO A 369 0.17 -9.12 29.99
C PRO A 369 -0.04 -7.68 29.54
N LEU A 370 0.99 -6.83 29.66
CA LEU A 370 0.94 -5.44 29.20
C LEU A 370 0.90 -5.37 27.67
N ALA A 371 1.64 -6.23 26.97
CA ALA A 371 1.55 -6.35 25.51
C ALA A 371 0.14 -6.74 25.04
N ALA A 372 -0.52 -7.67 25.73
CA ALA A 372 -1.91 -8.05 25.45
C ALA A 372 -2.89 -6.90 25.70
N GLY A 373 -2.72 -6.15 26.80
CA GLY A 373 -3.49 -4.93 27.07
C GLY A 373 -3.34 -3.87 25.96
N LEU A 374 -2.12 -3.62 25.50
CA LEU A 374 -1.84 -2.70 24.39
C LEU A 374 -2.41 -3.19 23.05
N ALA A 375 -2.48 -4.51 22.81
CA ALA A 375 -3.15 -5.07 21.64
C ALA A 375 -4.67 -4.83 21.67
N LEU A 376 -5.31 -4.90 22.84
CA LEU A 376 -6.72 -4.53 23.01
C LEU A 376 -6.94 -3.03 22.79
N VAL A 377 -6.03 -2.17 23.27
CA VAL A 377 -6.05 -0.73 22.97
C VAL A 377 -5.91 -0.47 21.47
N LEU A 378 -5.04 -1.19 20.76
CA LEU A 378 -4.89 -1.08 19.31
C LEU A 378 -6.17 -1.49 18.56
N ALA A 379 -6.84 -2.57 18.99
CA ALA A 379 -8.13 -2.99 18.45
C ALA A 379 -9.24 -1.93 18.71
N ALA A 380 -9.29 -1.34 19.91
CA ALA A 380 -10.22 -0.26 20.23
C ALA A 380 -9.94 1.00 19.38
N LEU A 381 -8.67 1.39 19.21
CA LEU A 381 -8.27 2.51 18.34
C LEU A 381 -8.63 2.26 16.87
N PHE A 382 -8.53 1.02 16.39
CA PHE A 382 -9.02 0.65 15.07
C PHE A 382 -10.54 0.82 14.95
N ILE A 383 -11.32 0.26 15.89
CA ILE A 383 -12.79 0.32 15.88
C ILE A 383 -13.28 1.78 15.95
N LEU A 384 -12.78 2.55 16.92
CA LEU A 384 -13.19 3.95 17.13
C LEU A 384 -12.67 4.86 16.02
N GLY A 385 -11.45 4.65 15.55
CA GLY A 385 -10.83 5.42 14.47
C GLY A 385 -11.52 5.23 13.12
N ALA A 386 -12.00 4.02 12.83
CA ALA A 386 -12.74 3.70 11.61
C ALA A 386 -14.07 4.45 11.47
N GLN A 387 -14.62 5.02 12.55
CA GLN A 387 -15.90 5.75 12.51
C GLN A 387 -15.79 7.09 11.74
N GLY A 388 -14.59 7.67 11.65
CA GLY A 388 -14.33 8.90 10.88
C GLY A 388 -14.10 8.69 9.38
N ALA A 389 -14.18 7.45 8.87
CA ALA A 389 -13.87 7.11 7.48
C ALA A 389 -15.13 7.05 6.58
N GLY A 390 -15.00 7.53 5.35
CA GLY A 390 -16.05 7.46 4.31
C GLY A 390 -16.98 8.67 4.25
N LEU A 391 -18.20 8.45 3.75
CA LEU A 391 -19.22 9.47 3.52
C LEU A 391 -20.49 9.15 4.31
N GLY A 392 -21.12 10.16 4.91
CA GLY A 392 -22.36 10.02 5.69
C GLY A 392 -23.65 10.05 4.85
N ARG A 393 -23.55 10.28 3.53
CA ARG A 393 -24.69 10.29 2.60
C ARG A 393 -24.28 9.76 1.23
N ASP A 394 -25.26 9.32 0.45
CA ASP A 394 -25.05 8.94 -0.95
C ASP A 394 -25.00 10.19 -1.82
N HIS A 395 -24.03 10.20 -2.72
CA HIS A 395 -23.76 11.27 -3.67
C HIS A 395 -23.99 10.81 -5.13
N GLY A 396 -23.77 9.53 -5.43
CA GLY A 396 -23.83 9.01 -6.79
C GLY A 396 -22.74 9.61 -7.70
N PRO A 397 -22.88 9.49 -9.03
CA PRO A 397 -21.94 10.04 -9.98
C PRO A 397 -21.88 11.57 -9.92
N LEU A 398 -20.73 12.13 -9.55
CA LEU A 398 -20.47 13.57 -9.55
C LEU A 398 -19.61 13.95 -10.76
N ARG A 399 -19.85 15.13 -11.33
CA ARG A 399 -19.10 15.65 -12.48
C ARG A 399 -17.63 15.90 -12.10
N VAL A 400 -16.70 15.10 -12.58
CA VAL A 400 -15.27 15.26 -12.26
C VAL A 400 -14.55 16.24 -13.20
N GLY A 401 -15.01 16.39 -14.45
CA GLY A 401 -14.43 17.35 -15.41
C GLY A 401 -14.87 17.04 -16.83
N GLY A 402 -14.95 18.07 -17.70
CA GLY A 402 -15.50 17.91 -19.05
C GLY A 402 -16.93 17.34 -19.02
N ALA A 403 -17.15 16.23 -19.72
CA ALA A 403 -18.40 15.46 -19.71
C ALA A 403 -18.37 14.23 -18.77
N LEU A 404 -17.28 14.03 -18.00
CA LEU A 404 -17.07 12.83 -17.19
C LEU A 404 -17.76 12.95 -15.81
N PHE A 405 -18.55 11.96 -15.46
CA PHE A 405 -19.21 11.79 -14.16
C PHE A 405 -18.75 10.48 -13.54
N LEU A 406 -18.25 10.53 -12.29
CA LEU A 406 -17.74 9.36 -11.58
C LEU A 406 -18.31 9.30 -10.16
N PRO A 407 -18.58 8.10 -9.62
CA PRO A 407 -18.96 7.94 -8.21
C PRO A 407 -17.75 8.13 -7.27
N PRO A 408 -18.00 8.47 -5.98
CA PRO A 408 -16.95 8.47 -4.96
C PRO A 408 -16.60 7.03 -4.54
N HIS A 409 -15.34 6.81 -4.14
CA HIS A 409 -14.83 5.48 -3.78
C HIS A 409 -15.63 4.65 -2.74
N PRO A 410 -16.41 5.21 -1.77
CA PRO A 410 -17.17 4.38 -0.84
C PRO A 410 -18.38 3.70 -1.51
N GLU A 411 -18.87 4.24 -2.63
CA GLU A 411 -20.04 3.77 -3.38
C GLU A 411 -19.70 2.72 -4.47
N VAL A 412 -18.41 2.37 -4.64
CA VAL A 412 -17.97 1.34 -5.59
C VAL A 412 -17.34 0.15 -4.88
N ARG A 413 -17.48 -1.05 -5.48
CA ARG A 413 -16.88 -2.29 -4.95
C ARG A 413 -15.39 -2.42 -5.26
N ASN A 414 -14.96 -1.90 -6.42
CA ASN A 414 -13.57 -1.86 -6.85
C ASN A 414 -12.85 -0.63 -6.24
N SER A 415 -12.79 -0.51 -4.92
CA SER A 415 -12.26 0.68 -4.25
C SER A 415 -10.80 0.48 -3.78
N LEU A 416 -10.07 1.58 -3.55
CA LEU A 416 -8.70 1.54 -3.00
C LEU A 416 -8.57 0.68 -1.72
N PRO A 417 -9.51 0.73 -0.74
CA PRO A 417 -9.48 -0.18 0.40
C PRO A 417 -9.59 -1.66 0.03
N ALA A 418 -10.35 -2.01 -1.01
CA ALA A 418 -10.47 -3.39 -1.47
C ALA A 418 -9.15 -3.91 -2.04
N TRP A 419 -8.43 -3.10 -2.83
CA TRP A 419 -7.08 -3.43 -3.29
C TRP A 419 -6.07 -3.52 -2.14
N GLY A 420 -6.12 -2.60 -1.17
CA GLY A 420 -5.30 -2.67 0.05
C GLY A 420 -5.54 -3.96 0.84
N MET A 421 -6.80 -4.41 0.94
CA MET A 421 -7.15 -5.71 1.52
C MET A 421 -6.59 -6.88 0.70
N THR A 422 -6.73 -6.86 -0.63
CA THR A 422 -6.16 -7.91 -1.51
C THR A 422 -4.65 -8.09 -1.29
N PHE A 423 -3.88 -7.00 -1.28
CA PHE A 423 -2.43 -7.07 -1.01
C PHE A 423 -2.11 -7.53 0.42
N THR A 424 -2.91 -7.10 1.40
CA THR A 424 -2.78 -7.56 2.80
C THR A 424 -3.02 -9.07 2.92
N LEU A 425 -4.03 -9.60 2.23
CA LEU A 425 -4.36 -11.03 2.23
C LEU A 425 -3.33 -11.84 1.43
N LEU A 426 -2.73 -11.29 0.37
CA LEU A 426 -1.63 -11.94 -0.36
C LEU A 426 -0.36 -12.06 0.52
N ALA A 427 -0.01 -11.02 1.27
CA ALA A 427 1.09 -11.07 2.23
C ALA A 427 0.83 -12.09 3.35
N ASN A 428 -0.42 -12.18 3.82
CA ASN A 428 -0.82 -13.20 4.79
C ASN A 428 -0.79 -14.62 4.20
N ALA A 429 -1.21 -14.81 2.95
CA ALA A 429 -1.12 -16.09 2.26
C ALA A 429 0.34 -16.58 2.18
N ALA A 430 1.29 -15.69 1.87
CA ALA A 430 2.72 -16.02 1.89
C ALA A 430 3.20 -16.44 3.30
N MET A 431 2.71 -15.79 4.36
CA MET A 431 3.04 -16.15 5.74
C MET A 431 2.53 -17.55 6.12
N VAL A 432 1.26 -17.89 5.85
CA VAL A 432 0.73 -19.23 6.15
C VAL A 432 1.36 -20.31 5.27
N SER A 433 1.70 -20.00 4.01
CA SER A 433 2.48 -20.90 3.16
C SER A 433 3.88 -21.15 3.70
N ALA A 434 4.57 -20.13 4.25
CA ALA A 434 5.87 -20.31 4.89
C ALA A 434 5.79 -21.17 6.17
N LEU A 435 4.76 -20.97 7.00
CA LEU A 435 4.50 -21.81 8.18
C LEU A 435 4.21 -23.26 7.78
N GLY A 436 3.36 -23.47 6.75
CA GLY A 436 3.05 -24.80 6.22
C GLY A 436 4.24 -25.50 5.58
N PHE A 437 5.10 -24.75 4.86
CA PHE A 437 6.38 -25.27 4.39
C PHE A 437 7.28 -25.69 5.56
N GLY A 438 7.34 -24.91 6.65
CA GLY A 438 8.08 -25.28 7.86
C GLY A 438 7.62 -26.62 8.46
N VAL A 439 6.31 -26.86 8.54
CA VAL A 439 5.73 -28.14 8.99
C VAL A 439 6.18 -29.30 8.10
N LEU A 440 6.06 -29.14 6.78
CA LEU A 440 6.39 -30.20 5.80
C LEU A 440 7.89 -30.47 5.73
N TYR A 441 8.72 -29.42 5.73
CA TYR A 441 10.18 -29.52 5.76
C TYR A 441 10.65 -30.28 6.99
N LEU A 442 10.15 -29.91 8.17
CA LEU A 442 10.52 -30.59 9.40
C LEU A 442 10.13 -32.08 9.34
N ARG A 443 8.91 -32.41 8.88
CA ARG A 443 8.48 -33.81 8.67
C ARG A 443 9.41 -34.61 7.74
N LEU A 444 9.90 -33.99 6.68
CA LEU A 444 10.70 -34.66 5.64
C LEU A 444 12.20 -34.74 5.95
N THR A 445 12.71 -33.92 6.88
CA THR A 445 14.16 -33.71 7.02
C THR A 445 14.67 -33.78 8.46
N ALA A 446 13.85 -33.57 9.48
CA ALA A 446 14.34 -33.61 10.87
C ALA A 446 14.50 -35.06 11.38
N PRO A 447 15.58 -35.37 12.13
CA PRO A 447 15.95 -36.74 12.49
C PRO A 447 14.99 -37.42 13.49
N ASN A 448 14.15 -36.64 14.16
CA ASN A 448 13.20 -37.12 15.17
C ASN A 448 11.78 -37.30 14.59
N TRP A 449 11.68 -37.73 13.32
CA TRP A 449 10.44 -38.16 12.68
C TRP A 449 10.51 -39.67 12.34
N PRO A 450 9.44 -40.45 12.57
CA PRO A 450 8.15 -40.04 13.12
C PRO A 450 8.25 -39.57 14.58
N PRO A 451 7.36 -38.67 15.03
CA PRO A 451 7.33 -38.23 16.43
C PRO A 451 7.08 -39.44 17.34
N PRO A 452 7.57 -39.44 18.59
CA PRO A 452 7.19 -40.47 19.55
C PRO A 452 5.67 -40.45 19.76
N PRO A 453 5.01 -41.59 20.07
CA PRO A 453 3.55 -41.68 20.17
C PRO A 453 2.93 -40.64 21.10
N GLU A 454 3.61 -40.31 22.20
CA GLU A 454 3.24 -39.24 23.13
C GLU A 454 3.22 -37.84 22.50
N ALA A 455 4.11 -37.54 21.55
CA ALA A 455 4.16 -36.26 20.85
C ALA A 455 3.06 -36.14 19.78
N MET A 456 2.66 -37.27 19.20
CA MET A 456 1.56 -37.42 18.24
C MET A 456 0.18 -37.51 18.92
N ALA A 457 0.13 -37.96 20.17
CA ALA A 457 -1.09 -38.06 20.97
C ALA A 457 -1.68 -36.66 21.24
N LEU A 458 -2.67 -36.29 20.41
CA LEU A 458 -3.70 -35.33 20.79
C LEU A 458 -4.33 -35.84 22.11
N ARG A 459 -4.43 -34.97 23.13
CA ARG A 459 -4.95 -35.35 24.47
C ARG A 459 -6.46 -35.59 24.43
N GLY A 460 -6.86 -36.73 23.87
CA GLY A 460 -8.24 -37.20 23.73
C GLY A 460 -8.94 -36.77 22.43
N PRO A 461 -10.00 -37.50 22.00
CA PRO A 461 -10.76 -37.20 20.79
C PRO A 461 -11.44 -35.81 20.81
N GLY A 462 -11.65 -35.26 22.00
CA GLY A 462 -12.19 -33.91 22.19
C GLY A 462 -11.34 -32.81 21.55
N VAL A 463 -10.01 -32.95 21.45
CA VAL A 463 -9.14 -31.93 20.83
C VAL A 463 -9.32 -31.90 19.30
N ALA A 464 -9.34 -33.06 18.66
CA ALA A 464 -9.57 -33.16 17.22
C ALA A 464 -10.98 -32.66 16.85
N LEU A 465 -11.99 -33.05 17.63
CA LEU A 465 -13.37 -32.58 17.46
C LEU A 465 -13.48 -31.06 17.68
N ALA A 466 -12.85 -30.52 18.72
CA ALA A 466 -12.86 -29.08 19.00
C ALA A 466 -12.16 -28.27 17.90
N ALA A 467 -11.06 -28.78 17.33
CA ALA A 467 -10.40 -28.17 16.17
C ALA A 467 -11.31 -28.18 14.94
N LEU A 468 -11.94 -29.34 14.63
CA LEU A 468 -12.89 -29.47 13.51
C LEU A 468 -14.09 -28.52 13.66
N VAL A 469 -14.68 -28.45 14.87
CA VAL A 469 -15.79 -27.53 15.19
C VAL A 469 -15.34 -26.08 15.07
N SER A 470 -14.16 -25.71 15.58
CA SER A 470 -13.61 -24.35 15.45
C SER A 470 -13.47 -23.94 13.98
N VAL A 471 -12.93 -24.82 13.13
CA VAL A 471 -12.85 -24.58 11.68
C VAL A 471 -14.24 -24.47 11.05
N GLY A 472 -15.16 -25.38 11.37
CA GLY A 472 -16.55 -25.35 10.90
C GLY A 472 -17.27 -24.05 11.25
N LEU A 473 -17.06 -23.52 12.45
CA LEU A 473 -17.59 -22.24 12.90
C LEU A 473 -16.98 -21.05 12.13
N ILE A 474 -15.68 -21.07 11.84
CA ILE A 474 -15.04 -20.04 10.99
C ILE A 474 -15.60 -20.09 9.56
N PHE A 475 -15.84 -21.28 9.00
CA PHE A 475 -16.55 -21.43 7.71
C PHE A 475 -17.99 -20.92 7.77
N ALA A 476 -18.72 -21.17 8.87
CA ALA A 476 -20.06 -20.65 9.07
C ALA A 476 -20.06 -19.11 9.09
N ALA A 477 -19.12 -18.47 9.81
CA ALA A 477 -18.94 -17.02 9.78
C ALA A 477 -18.66 -16.51 8.34
N ALA A 478 -17.71 -17.14 7.63
CA ALA A 478 -17.39 -16.78 6.25
C ALA A 478 -18.57 -16.99 5.28
N GLY A 479 -19.46 -17.95 5.54
CA GLY A 479 -20.70 -18.19 4.81
C GLY A 479 -21.76 -17.11 5.09
N VAL A 480 -22.09 -16.90 6.37
CA VAL A 480 -23.11 -15.95 6.85
C VAL A 480 -22.76 -14.50 6.48
N SER A 481 -21.48 -14.14 6.40
CA SER A 481 -21.04 -12.80 5.94
C SER A 481 -21.60 -12.38 4.56
N ARG A 482 -21.97 -13.34 3.70
CA ARG A 482 -22.67 -13.06 2.43
C ARG A 482 -24.04 -12.41 2.65
N LEU A 483 -24.72 -12.75 3.73
CA LEU A 483 -26.06 -12.27 4.07
C LEU A 483 -26.00 -10.83 4.56
N THR A 484 -24.94 -10.43 5.26
CA THR A 484 -24.68 -9.03 5.62
C THR A 484 -24.56 -8.13 4.39
N ILE A 485 -23.84 -8.58 3.35
CA ILE A 485 -23.75 -7.84 2.07
C ILE A 485 -25.12 -7.78 1.38
N ARG A 486 -25.83 -8.91 1.26
CA ARG A 486 -27.17 -8.95 0.63
C ARG A 486 -28.20 -8.07 1.34
N ALA A 487 -28.15 -8.04 2.68
CA ALA A 487 -29.01 -7.18 3.48
C ALA A 487 -28.64 -5.71 3.29
N ASN A 488 -27.35 -5.37 3.22
CA ASN A 488 -26.92 -4.01 2.88
C ASN A 488 -27.39 -3.60 1.47
N ASP A 489 -27.23 -4.46 0.47
CA ASP A 489 -27.61 -4.21 -0.92
C ASP A 489 -29.13 -3.97 -1.10
N ARG A 490 -29.95 -4.43 -0.15
CA ARG A 490 -31.40 -4.19 -0.06
C ARG A 490 -31.80 -3.10 0.95
N ASP A 491 -30.80 -2.47 1.56
CA ASP A 491 -30.91 -1.54 2.68
C ASP A 491 -31.72 -2.04 3.89
N GLU A 492 -31.73 -3.36 4.11
CA GLU A 492 -32.31 -4.00 5.28
C GLU A 492 -31.48 -3.75 6.56
N ALA A 493 -32.05 -4.06 7.72
CA ALA A 493 -31.33 -4.06 9.00
C ALA A 493 -30.12 -5.02 8.98
N LYS A 494 -28.93 -4.45 8.80
CA LYS A 494 -27.65 -5.20 8.69
C LYS A 494 -27.23 -5.86 10.01
N GLY A 495 -27.59 -5.26 11.16
CA GLY A 495 -27.15 -5.67 12.50
C GLY A 495 -27.39 -7.16 12.85
N ARG A 496 -28.56 -7.72 12.50
CA ARG A 496 -28.87 -9.15 12.73
C ARG A 496 -27.86 -10.09 12.06
N TRP A 497 -27.41 -9.75 10.85
CA TRP A 497 -26.46 -10.56 10.09
C TRP A 497 -25.01 -10.34 10.54
N ILE A 498 -24.67 -9.14 11.02
CA ILE A 498 -23.39 -8.89 11.71
C ILE A 498 -23.30 -9.77 12.97
N GLY A 499 -24.35 -9.77 13.81
CA GLY A 499 -24.45 -10.63 15.00
C GLY A 499 -24.38 -12.13 14.66
N ALA A 500 -25.15 -12.58 13.66
CA ALA A 500 -25.11 -13.97 13.19
C ALA A 500 -23.76 -14.38 12.56
N THR A 501 -22.97 -13.42 12.06
CA THR A 501 -21.58 -13.66 11.60
C THR A 501 -20.60 -13.72 12.78
N ALA A 502 -20.80 -12.87 13.81
CA ALA A 502 -19.95 -12.79 14.99
C ALA A 502 -20.11 -13.99 15.92
N LEU A 503 -21.34 -14.47 16.15
CA LEU A 503 -21.65 -15.57 17.06
C LEU A 503 -20.78 -16.84 16.84
N PRO A 504 -20.70 -17.43 15.63
CA PRO A 504 -19.84 -18.60 15.42
C PRO A 504 -18.35 -18.25 15.56
N LEU A 505 -17.92 -17.03 15.23
CA LEU A 505 -16.53 -16.61 15.37
C LEU A 505 -16.13 -16.41 16.84
N VAL A 506 -17.05 -15.94 17.69
CA VAL A 506 -16.91 -15.96 19.16
C VAL A 506 -16.88 -17.39 19.67
N GLY A 507 -17.74 -18.29 19.17
CA GLY A 507 -17.71 -19.71 19.52
C GLY A 507 -16.35 -20.37 19.22
N ALA A 508 -15.77 -20.10 18.05
CA ALA A 508 -14.43 -20.56 17.69
C ALA A 508 -13.34 -19.96 18.58
N ALA A 509 -13.45 -18.69 18.97
CA ALA A 509 -12.50 -18.04 19.88
C ALA A 509 -12.59 -18.61 21.32
N VAL A 510 -13.80 -18.85 21.83
CA VAL A 510 -14.04 -19.49 23.13
C VAL A 510 -13.52 -20.92 23.13
N LEU A 511 -13.75 -21.69 22.06
CA LEU A 511 -13.28 -23.06 21.92
C LEU A 511 -11.74 -23.14 21.81
N GLY A 512 -11.13 -22.22 21.06
CA GLY A 512 -9.67 -22.06 21.00
C GLY A 512 -9.05 -21.65 22.34
N PHE A 513 -9.70 -20.73 23.08
CA PHE A 513 -9.29 -20.37 24.44
C PHE A 513 -9.42 -21.54 25.41
N TRP A 514 -10.51 -22.31 25.34
CA TRP A 514 -10.71 -23.50 26.16
C TRP A 514 -9.64 -24.57 25.87
N LEU A 515 -9.27 -24.78 24.61
CA LEU A 515 -8.16 -25.67 24.22
C LEU A 515 -6.80 -25.23 24.79
N LEU A 516 -6.56 -23.92 24.89
CA LEU A 516 -5.35 -23.35 25.52
C LEU A 516 -5.39 -23.48 27.05
N ALA A 517 -6.50 -23.09 27.68
CA ALA A 517 -6.64 -23.01 29.13
C ALA A 517 -6.75 -24.37 29.82
N SER A 518 -7.32 -25.38 29.14
CA SER A 518 -7.47 -26.75 29.67
C SER A 518 -6.18 -27.55 29.74
N GLY A 519 -5.07 -27.06 29.17
CA GLY A 519 -3.83 -27.83 29.04
C GLY A 519 -3.95 -29.06 28.14
N HIS A 520 -5.05 -29.19 27.37
CA HIS A 520 -5.20 -30.23 26.36
C HIS A 520 -4.39 -29.93 25.09
N LEU A 521 -4.11 -28.65 24.80
CA LEU A 521 -3.12 -28.31 23.77
C LEU A 521 -1.73 -28.85 24.18
N PRO A 522 -1.04 -29.60 23.31
CA PRO A 522 0.24 -30.19 23.65
C PRO A 522 1.31 -29.11 23.89
N ASP A 523 2.15 -29.29 24.92
CA ASP A 523 3.22 -28.33 25.25
C ASP A 523 4.10 -28.06 24.01
N PRO A 524 4.14 -26.81 23.51
CA PRO A 524 4.92 -26.45 22.32
C PRO A 524 6.43 -26.56 22.55
N ARG A 525 6.90 -26.67 23.79
CA ARG A 525 8.34 -26.86 24.11
C ARG A 525 8.78 -28.32 24.01
N ALA A 526 7.85 -29.26 24.09
CA ALA A 526 8.16 -30.69 24.17
C ALA A 526 8.55 -31.33 22.82
N HIS A 527 7.98 -30.86 21.70
CA HIS A 527 8.32 -31.40 20.37
C HIS A 527 8.07 -30.40 19.24
N ALA A 528 8.87 -30.46 18.17
CA ALA A 528 8.75 -29.57 17.00
C ALA A 528 7.36 -29.64 16.34
N LEU A 529 6.77 -30.84 16.24
CA LEU A 529 5.38 -31.01 15.80
C LEU A 529 4.42 -30.14 16.62
N ARG A 530 4.47 -30.26 17.95
CA ARG A 530 3.61 -29.51 18.87
C ARG A 530 3.82 -28.00 18.75
N ALA A 531 5.06 -27.54 18.61
CA ALA A 531 5.38 -26.13 18.38
C ALA A 531 4.69 -25.59 17.11
N THR A 532 4.82 -26.32 15.98
CA THR A 532 4.25 -25.89 14.69
C THR A 532 2.72 -25.95 14.65
N LEU A 533 2.09 -26.96 15.27
CA LEU A 533 0.63 -27.02 15.40
C LEU A 533 0.08 -25.85 16.25
N ASN A 534 0.74 -25.52 17.36
CA ASN A 534 0.39 -24.34 18.16
C ASN A 534 0.59 -23.04 17.37
N ALA A 535 1.63 -22.92 16.55
CA ALA A 535 1.87 -21.75 15.70
C ALA A 535 0.77 -21.56 14.64
N LEU A 536 0.34 -22.64 13.97
CA LEU A 536 -0.79 -22.61 13.03
C LEU A 536 -2.11 -22.26 13.73
N ALA A 537 -2.39 -22.86 14.89
CA ALA A 537 -3.58 -22.56 15.68
C ALA A 537 -3.60 -21.09 16.16
N ALA A 538 -2.46 -20.56 16.64
CA ALA A 538 -2.31 -19.16 17.03
C ALA A 538 -2.50 -18.21 15.85
N TYR A 539 -1.96 -18.55 14.67
CA TYR A 539 -2.16 -17.78 13.44
C TYR A 539 -3.66 -17.65 13.10
N VAL A 540 -4.39 -18.77 13.08
CA VAL A 540 -5.84 -18.80 12.83
C VAL A 540 -6.62 -18.04 13.91
N GLY A 541 -6.26 -18.21 15.19
CA GLY A 541 -6.90 -17.53 16.32
C GLY A 541 -6.77 -16.00 16.26
N VAL A 542 -5.58 -15.49 15.93
CA VAL A 542 -5.35 -14.05 15.71
C VAL A 542 -6.18 -13.52 14.53
N HIS A 543 -6.28 -14.28 13.43
CA HIS A 543 -7.11 -13.89 12.29
C HIS A 543 -8.60 -13.88 12.60
N ALA A 544 -9.08 -14.83 13.42
CA ALA A 544 -10.45 -14.82 13.93
C ALA A 544 -10.73 -13.62 14.85
N ALA A 545 -9.80 -13.28 15.75
CA ALA A 545 -9.92 -12.11 16.61
C ALA A 545 -9.95 -10.78 15.82
N LEU A 546 -9.11 -10.64 14.79
CA LEU A 546 -9.17 -9.50 13.87
C LEU A 546 -10.49 -9.45 13.07
N GLY A 547 -11.04 -10.61 12.70
CA GLY A 547 -12.38 -10.71 12.12
C GLY A 547 -13.49 -10.21 13.06
N LEU A 548 -13.39 -10.49 14.37
CA LEU A 548 -14.30 -9.92 15.38
C LEU A 548 -14.16 -8.40 15.50
N ALA A 549 -12.94 -7.85 15.45
CA ALA A 549 -12.72 -6.41 15.46
C ALA A 549 -13.32 -5.72 14.21
N PHE A 550 -13.23 -6.35 13.04
CA PHE A 550 -13.90 -5.88 11.83
C PHE A 550 -15.42 -5.92 11.96
N LEU A 551 -16.00 -7.00 12.51
CA LEU A 551 -17.45 -7.09 12.74
C LEU A 551 -17.95 -6.07 13.77
N ALA A 552 -17.18 -5.80 14.83
CA ALA A 552 -17.48 -4.75 15.79
C ALA A 552 -17.47 -3.36 15.15
N SER A 553 -16.44 -3.04 14.35
CA SER A 553 -16.37 -1.79 13.58
C SER A 553 -17.58 -1.64 12.63
N ASN A 554 -17.93 -2.70 11.90
CA ASN A 554 -19.11 -2.72 11.03
C ASN A 554 -20.42 -2.50 11.78
N ALA A 555 -20.55 -3.02 13.00
CA ALA A 555 -21.76 -2.83 13.82
C ALA A 555 -21.95 -1.36 14.18
N VAL A 556 -20.87 -0.70 14.66
CA VAL A 556 -20.89 0.74 15.01
C VAL A 556 -21.11 1.60 13.76
N ARG A 557 -20.43 1.30 12.64
CA ARG A 557 -20.59 2.04 11.37
C ARG A 557 -22.01 1.89 10.79
N SER A 558 -22.59 0.70 10.87
CA SER A 558 -23.97 0.45 10.45
C SER A 558 -24.99 1.15 11.35
N ALA A 559 -24.76 1.23 12.65
CA ALA A 559 -25.63 1.94 13.59
C ALA A 559 -25.54 3.46 13.41
N GLY A 560 -24.35 3.98 13.08
CA GLY A 560 -24.12 5.41 12.82
C GLY A 560 -24.54 5.91 11.43
N GLY A 561 -25.21 5.10 10.61
CA GLY A 561 -25.69 5.50 9.27
C GLY A 561 -24.60 5.61 8.18
N TRP A 562 -23.37 5.16 8.44
CA TRP A 562 -22.26 5.28 7.50
C TRP A 562 -22.37 4.32 6.31
N THR A 563 -23.21 3.28 6.40
CA THR A 563 -23.43 2.27 5.35
C THR A 563 -24.82 2.39 4.71
N SER A 564 -24.90 2.23 3.39
CA SER A 564 -26.14 2.18 2.59
C SER A 564 -26.02 1.11 1.51
N ALA A 565 -27.09 0.85 0.75
CA ALA A 565 -27.04 -0.04 -0.43
C ALA A 565 -25.94 0.30 -1.45
N ARG A 566 -25.48 1.56 -1.50
CA ARG A 566 -24.30 1.97 -2.29
C ARG A 566 -23.02 1.89 -1.46
N ARG A 567 -23.02 2.39 -0.22
CA ARG A 567 -21.86 2.38 0.70
C ARG A 567 -21.69 1.02 1.40
N GLY A 568 -21.29 0.00 0.62
CA GLY A 568 -21.13 -1.39 1.08
C GLY A 568 -19.69 -1.86 1.35
N THR A 569 -18.68 -0.99 1.18
CA THR A 569 -17.25 -1.38 1.21
C THR A 569 -16.84 -2.08 2.52
N ASP A 570 -17.28 -1.61 3.68
CA ASP A 570 -16.93 -2.17 4.99
C ASP A 570 -17.25 -3.69 5.12
N PHE A 571 -18.42 -4.09 4.60
CA PHE A 571 -18.85 -5.49 4.60
C PHE A 571 -18.08 -6.35 3.59
N LEU A 572 -17.65 -5.76 2.47
CA LEU A 572 -16.80 -6.44 1.48
C LEU A 572 -15.41 -6.75 2.08
N LEU A 573 -14.77 -5.77 2.72
CA LEU A 573 -13.45 -5.95 3.36
C LEU A 573 -13.50 -7.04 4.44
N THR A 574 -14.52 -6.99 5.30
CA THR A 574 -14.74 -7.97 6.37
C THR A 574 -14.97 -9.37 5.79
N ARG A 575 -15.76 -9.46 4.72
CA ARG A 575 -15.98 -10.72 4.01
C ARG A 575 -14.68 -11.30 3.42
N MET A 576 -13.85 -10.47 2.77
CA MET A 576 -12.57 -10.92 2.20
C MET A 576 -11.68 -11.52 3.30
N TRP A 577 -11.59 -10.84 4.45
CA TRP A 577 -10.85 -11.31 5.61
C TRP A 577 -11.38 -12.64 6.19
N LEU A 578 -12.70 -12.76 6.38
CA LEU A 578 -13.30 -13.99 6.93
C LEU A 578 -13.16 -15.20 5.97
N VAL A 579 -13.28 -14.98 4.66
CA VAL A 579 -13.06 -16.03 3.64
C VAL A 579 -11.60 -16.48 3.63
N TYR A 580 -10.65 -15.54 3.73
CA TYR A 580 -9.24 -15.88 3.90
C TYR A 580 -8.99 -16.67 5.19
N THR A 581 -9.55 -16.22 6.32
CA THR A 581 -9.41 -16.89 7.62
C THR A 581 -9.94 -18.32 7.57
N ALA A 582 -11.08 -18.57 6.91
CA ALA A 582 -11.60 -19.92 6.69
C ALA A 582 -10.68 -20.80 5.84
N ALA A 583 -10.12 -20.26 4.74
CA ALA A 583 -9.16 -20.97 3.91
C ALA A 583 -7.86 -21.31 4.68
N ALA A 584 -7.30 -20.36 5.41
CA ALA A 584 -6.12 -20.56 6.25
C ALA A 584 -6.38 -21.58 7.38
N ALA A 585 -7.59 -21.59 7.96
CA ALA A 585 -8.03 -22.55 8.96
C ALA A 585 -8.15 -23.97 8.39
N ALA A 586 -8.72 -24.13 7.19
CA ALA A 586 -8.76 -25.42 6.48
C ALA A 586 -7.36 -25.94 6.15
N ILE A 587 -6.48 -25.08 5.62
CA ILE A 587 -5.08 -25.46 5.31
C ILE A 587 -4.36 -25.88 6.59
N SER A 588 -4.52 -25.14 7.68
CA SER A 588 -3.91 -25.45 8.98
C SER A 588 -4.40 -26.79 9.55
N LEU A 589 -5.70 -27.08 9.48
CA LEU A 589 -6.27 -28.35 9.92
C LEU A 589 -5.86 -29.52 9.02
N GLY A 590 -5.83 -29.31 7.70
CA GLY A 590 -5.37 -30.31 6.74
C GLY A 590 -3.89 -30.65 6.91
N LEU A 591 -3.05 -29.66 7.18
CA LEU A 591 -1.63 -29.88 7.55
C LEU A 591 -1.51 -30.61 8.88
N ALA A 592 -2.34 -30.30 9.88
CA ALA A 592 -2.34 -31.02 11.15
C ALA A 592 -2.68 -32.51 10.98
N ALA A 593 -3.78 -32.80 10.27
CA ALA A 593 -4.26 -34.15 9.97
C ALA A 593 -3.41 -34.93 8.95
N LEU A 594 -2.41 -34.30 8.34
CA LEU A 594 -1.45 -34.94 7.45
C LEU A 594 -0.19 -35.42 8.21
N VAL A 595 0.10 -34.84 9.38
CA VAL A 595 1.36 -35.03 10.12
C VAL A 595 1.17 -35.76 11.45
N VAL A 596 -0.03 -35.64 12.04
CA VAL A 596 -0.59 -36.58 13.03
C VAL A 596 -1.19 -37.76 12.27
#